data_AF-A0A7J7MGT4-F1
#
_entry.id   AF-A0A7J7MGT4-F1
#
_cell.length_a   1.000
_cell.length_b   1.000
_cell.length_c   1.000
_cell.angle_alpha   90.00
_cell.angle_beta   90.00
_cell.angle_gamma   90.00
#
_symmetry.space_group_name_H-M   'P 1'
#
loop_
_entity.id
_entity.type
_entity.pdbx_description
1 polymer ?
#
loop_
_entity_poly.entity_id
_entity_poly.type
_entity_poly.pdbx_seq_one_letter_code
_entity_poly.pdbx_strand_id
1 'polypeptide(L)'
;MDCHEYEKNQISVRPWGGQGGTMFDDGLNKTIRIMLIGHGPGIDFIQTEYDREGSSVWYGKHGGVGGAKVDKVFIIFSNFVI
;
A
#
# COMPACT_ATOMS: atom_id res chain seq x y z
N MET A 1 0.53 -23.69 7.21
CA MET A 1 1.64 -22.73 7.33
C MET A 1 1.07 -21.51 8.03
N ASP A 2 1.54 -21.27 9.24
CA ASP A 2 1.08 -20.20 10.13
C ASP A 2 1.72 -18.87 9.70
N CYS A 3 0.96 -17.77 9.81
CA CYS A 3 1.42 -16.41 9.51
C CYS A 3 2.64 -16.01 10.35
N HIS A 4 2.85 -16.61 11.53
CA HIS A 4 4.03 -16.38 12.36
C HIS A 4 5.36 -16.83 11.73
N GLU A 5 5.35 -17.78 10.79
CA GLU A 5 6.60 -18.25 10.15
C GLU A 5 7.02 -17.36 8.95
N TYR A 6 6.10 -16.53 8.44
CA TYR A 6 6.36 -15.60 7.32
C TYR A 6 7.05 -14.29 7.74
N GLU A 7 6.92 -13.86 9.01
CA GLU A 7 7.63 -12.66 9.51
C GLU A 7 9.15 -12.83 9.49
N LYS A 8 9.64 -14.08 9.51
CA LYS A 8 11.06 -14.38 9.62
C LYS A 8 11.89 -14.11 8.36
N ASN A 9 11.23 -13.86 7.21
CA ASN A 9 11.89 -13.66 5.90
C ASN A 9 11.45 -12.36 5.18
N GLN A 10 11.09 -11.31 5.92
CA GLN A 10 10.78 -10.02 5.32
C GLN A 10 12.05 -9.20 5.06
N ILE A 11 12.24 -8.78 3.81
CA ILE A 11 13.23 -7.75 3.47
C ILE A 11 12.54 -6.40 3.58
N SER A 12 12.95 -5.59 4.56
CA SER A 12 12.55 -4.18 4.65
C SER A 12 13.66 -3.31 4.07
N VAL A 13 13.28 -2.46 3.11
CA VAL A 13 14.14 -1.37 2.62
C VAL A 13 13.83 -0.11 3.41
N ARG A 14 14.84 0.75 3.64
CA ARG A 14 14.63 2.01 4.36
C ARG A 14 13.70 2.94 3.55
N PRO A 15 12.85 3.74 4.21
CA PRO A 15 11.99 4.68 3.52
C PRO A 15 12.81 5.73 2.77
N TRP A 16 12.30 6.16 1.61
CA TRP A 16 12.81 7.29 0.86
C TRP A 16 11.90 8.50 1.09
N GLY A 17 12.51 9.65 1.39
CA GLY A 17 11.77 10.89 1.64
C GLY A 17 12.33 11.71 2.80
N GLY A 18 11.49 12.57 3.37
CA GLY A 18 11.83 13.39 4.54
C GLY A 18 11.49 12.71 5.88
N GLN A 19 11.68 13.44 6.98
CA GLN A 19 11.39 12.98 8.36
C GLN A 19 10.03 13.47 8.89
N GLY A 20 9.21 14.11 8.06
CA GLY A 20 7.90 14.64 8.46
C GLY A 20 6.75 13.67 8.23
N GLY A 21 5.55 14.08 8.65
CA GLY A 21 4.31 13.33 8.47
C GLY A 21 4.04 12.30 9.59
N THR A 22 3.05 11.44 9.35
CA THR A 22 2.68 10.35 10.26
C THR A 22 3.16 9.03 9.66
N MET A 23 3.94 8.28 10.43
CA MET A 23 4.43 6.96 10.02
C MET A 23 3.27 5.96 9.91
N PHE A 24 3.29 5.14 8.87
CA PHE A 24 2.34 4.05 8.67
C PHE A 24 3.05 2.82 8.09
N ASP A 25 2.52 1.64 8.41
CA ASP A 25 2.91 0.35 7.86
C ASP A 25 1.65 -0.53 7.84
N ASP A 26 1.18 -0.90 6.64
CA ASP A 26 0.00 -1.78 6.48
C ASP A 26 0.34 -3.26 6.77
N GLY A 27 1.62 -3.56 7.04
CA GLY A 27 2.12 -4.88 7.33
C GLY A 27 2.17 -5.79 6.11
N LEU A 28 2.41 -7.07 6.38
CA LEU A 28 2.52 -8.09 5.34
C LEU A 28 1.14 -8.43 4.76
N ASN A 29 0.92 -8.05 3.51
CA ASN A 29 -0.27 -8.42 2.74
C ASN A 29 0.15 -9.20 1.49
N LYS A 30 -0.53 -10.33 1.23
CA LYS A 30 -0.13 -11.27 0.17
C LYS A 30 -0.33 -10.73 -1.24
N THR A 31 -1.31 -9.83 -1.40
CA THR A 31 -1.83 -9.43 -2.69
C THR A 31 -2.42 -8.03 -2.60
N ILE A 32 -2.00 -7.14 -3.49
CA ILE A 32 -2.69 -5.88 -3.74
C ILE A 32 -3.70 -6.11 -4.87
N ARG A 33 -4.95 -5.69 -4.66
CA ARG A 33 -5.99 -5.69 -5.69
C ARG A 33 -6.04 -4.34 -6.40
N ILE A 34 -6.06 -3.27 -5.62
CA ILE A 34 -6.22 -1.89 -6.10
C ILE A 34 -5.35 -0.96 -5.26
N MET A 35 -4.73 0.02 -5.91
CA MET A 35 -4.10 1.16 -5.24
C MET A 35 -4.71 2.47 -5.74
N LEU A 36 -5.13 3.32 -4.81
CA LEU A 36 -5.55 4.68 -5.06
C LEU A 36 -4.40 5.62 -4.71
N ILE A 37 -4.04 6.50 -5.65
CA ILE A 37 -3.00 7.51 -5.44
C ILE A 37 -3.64 8.88 -5.66
N GLY A 38 -3.79 9.65 -4.58
CA GLY A 38 -4.18 11.05 -4.65
C GLY A 38 -2.96 11.92 -4.89
N HIS A 39 -3.00 12.82 -5.87
CA HIS A 39 -1.87 13.68 -6.22
C HIS A 39 -2.25 15.06 -6.76
N GLY A 40 -1.24 15.92 -6.77
CA GLY A 40 -1.19 17.24 -7.39
C GLY A 40 0.24 17.52 -7.87
N PRO A 41 0.96 18.52 -7.32
CA PRO A 41 2.40 18.69 -7.55
C PRO A 41 3.26 17.52 -7.02
N GLY A 42 2.72 16.72 -6.09
CA GLY A 42 3.32 15.50 -5.56
C GLY A 42 2.23 14.53 -5.10
N ILE A 43 2.63 13.40 -4.51
CA ILE A 43 1.68 12.45 -3.92
C ILE A 43 1.17 13.01 -2.59
N ASP A 44 -0.15 13.13 -2.48
CA ASP A 44 -0.84 13.58 -1.27
C ASP A 44 -1.22 12.40 -0.38
N PHE A 45 -1.74 11.32 -0.97
CA PHE A 45 -2.11 10.13 -0.23
C PHE A 45 -2.02 8.85 -1.07
N ILE A 46 -1.89 7.72 -0.36
CA ILE A 46 -2.01 6.38 -0.91
C ILE A 46 -3.04 5.62 -0.10
N GLN A 47 -3.88 4.83 -0.76
CA GLN A 47 -4.79 3.90 -0.11
C GLN A 47 -4.82 2.60 -0.90
N THR A 48 -4.76 1.47 -0.20
CA THR A 48 -4.63 0.17 -0.86
C THR A 48 -5.74 -0.79 -0.42
N GLU A 49 -6.25 -1.51 -1.42
CA GLU A 49 -7.15 -2.64 -1.24
C GLU A 49 -6.34 -3.93 -1.41
N TYR A 50 -6.37 -4.78 -0.40
CA TYR A 50 -5.65 -6.05 -0.40
C TYR A 50 -6.61 -7.23 -0.50
N ASP A 51 -6.08 -8.36 -0.97
CA ASP A 51 -6.74 -9.64 -0.76
C ASP A 51 -6.32 -10.24 0.58
N ARG A 52 -7.32 -10.57 1.40
CA ARG A 52 -7.17 -11.31 2.63
C ARG A 52 -8.00 -12.58 2.53
N GLU A 53 -7.33 -13.67 2.18
CA GLU A 53 -7.94 -15.01 2.08
C GLU A 53 -9.13 -15.05 1.10
N GLY A 54 -9.00 -14.41 -0.05
CA GLY A 54 -10.06 -14.31 -1.06
C GLY A 54 -11.05 -13.17 -0.82
N SER A 55 -10.97 -12.47 0.31
CA SER A 55 -11.81 -11.30 0.63
C SER A 55 -11.10 -9.98 0.33
N SER A 56 -11.85 -8.98 -0.13
CA SER A 56 -11.38 -7.61 -0.34
C SER A 56 -11.40 -6.82 0.98
N VAL A 57 -10.27 -6.22 1.34
CA VAL A 57 -10.15 -5.35 2.53
C VAL A 57 -9.42 -4.07 2.16
N TRP A 58 -10.08 -2.93 2.43
CA TRP A 58 -9.46 -1.62 2.35
C TRP A 58 -8.64 -1.34 3.60
N TYR A 59 -7.39 -0.93 3.40
CA TYR A 59 -6.55 -0.38 4.47
C TYR A 59 -6.62 1.15 4.47
N GLY A 60 -6.03 1.74 5.50
CA GLY A 60 -6.13 3.17 5.79
C GLY A 60 -5.71 4.04 4.60
N LYS A 61 -6.37 5.20 4.46
CA LYS A 61 -5.88 6.26 3.59
C LYS A 61 -4.72 6.95 4.30
N HIS A 62 -3.52 6.78 3.75
CA HIS A 62 -2.29 7.31 4.34
C HIS A 62 -1.85 8.58 3.64
N GLY A 63 -1.63 9.64 4.41
CA GLY A 63 -1.25 10.96 3.90
C GLY A 63 -2.30 12.02 4.18
N GLY A 64 -2.34 13.03 3.32
CA GLY A 64 -3.17 14.22 3.50
C GLY A 64 -4.60 14.10 2.98
N VAL A 65 -5.35 15.19 3.16
CA VAL A 65 -6.71 15.37 2.60
C VAL A 65 -6.70 15.99 1.20
N GLY A 66 -5.52 16.24 0.63
CA GLY A 66 -5.31 16.75 -0.72
C GLY A 66 -5.59 15.70 -1.81
N GLY A 67 -4.92 15.84 -2.95
CA GLY A 67 -5.12 15.01 -4.13
C GLY A 67 -6.21 15.54 -5.04
N ALA A 68 -5.93 16.63 -5.76
CA ALA A 68 -6.86 17.21 -6.73
C ALA A 68 -7.23 16.21 -7.86
N LYS A 69 -6.35 15.23 -8.08
CA LYS A 69 -6.59 14.07 -8.94
C LYS A 69 -6.38 12.80 -8.13
N VAL A 70 -7.15 11.77 -8.45
CA VAL A 70 -7.00 10.43 -7.88
C VAL A 70 -6.93 9.43 -9.02
N ASP A 71 -5.79 8.75 -9.12
CA ASP A 71 -5.61 7.67 -10.08
C ASP A 71 -5.84 6.32 -9.40
N LYS A 72 -6.52 5.42 -10.11
CA LYS A 72 -6.82 4.06 -9.67
C LYS A 72 -5.97 3.07 -10.45
N VAL A 73 -5.05 2.43 -9.75
CA VAL A 73 -4.14 1.42 -10.31
C VAL A 73 -4.69 0.03 -9.97
N PHE A 74 -5.02 -0.74 -11.01
CA PHE A 74 -5.41 -2.14 -10.87
C PHE A 74 -4.20 -3.04 -11.06
N ILE A 75 -3.93 -3.89 -10.06
CA ILE A 75 -2.85 -4.87 -10.15
C ILE A 75 -3.48 -6.20 -10.51
N ILE A 76 -3.63 -6.41 -11.82
CA ILE A 76 -4.10 -7.67 -12.38
C ILE A 76 -2.94 -8.66 -12.37
N PHE A 77 -3.09 -9.74 -11.61
CA PHE A 77 -2.11 -10.81 -11.50
C PHE A 77 -1.77 -11.37 -12.88
N SER A 78 -0.57 -11.06 -13.36
CA SER A 78 0.26 -12.06 -14.02
C SER A 78 1.75 -11.70 -14.03
N ASN A 79 2.17 -10.43 -13.98
CA ASN A 79 3.61 -10.10 -13.96
C ASN A 79 3.96 -8.73 -13.30
N PHE A 80 3.10 -8.16 -12.46
CA PHE A 80 3.39 -6.88 -11.80
C PHE A 80 3.93 -7.13 -10.39
N VAL A 81 5.20 -6.79 -10.18
CA VAL A 81 5.89 -6.77 -8.89
C VAL A 81 6.22 -5.31 -8.59
N ILE A 82 5.79 -4.80 -7.44
CA ILE A 82 6.23 -3.49 -6.90
C ILE A 82 7.51 -3.71 -6.10
#